data_AF-A0A4Y2X4F5-F1
#
_entry.id   AF-A0A4Y2X4F5-F1
#
_cell.length_a   1.000
_cell.length_b   1.000
_cell.length_c   1.000
_cell.angle_alpha   90.00
_cell.angle_beta   90.00
_cell.angle_gamma   90.00
#
_symmetry.space_group_name_H-M   'P 1'
#
loop_
_entity.id
_entity.type
_entity.pdbx_description
1 polymer ?
#
loop_
_entity_poly.entity_id
_entity_poly.type
_entity_poly.pdbx_seq_one_letter_code
_entity_poly.pdbx_strand_id
1 'polypeptide(L)'
;MRSDNGLEFCLKEFESFLTKLGIKMERTSLYTPEQNGIAEKFNRTAMDGVRAMLHDSGLQPKFWAEALLTFVHAKNRCEHKLTSPLTPIEIWSGFKPSVRHFRIFGSLAYVHIPKIKRNK
;
A
#
# COMPACT_ATOMS: atom_id res chain seq x y z
N MET A 1 -11.16 7.33 -12.47
CA MET A 1 -11.29 6.88 -11.08
C MET A 1 -12.67 6.27 -10.90
N ARG A 2 -12.75 5.05 -10.35
CA ARG A 2 -14.02 4.42 -9.96
C ARG A 2 -14.19 4.52 -8.46
N SER A 3 -15.40 4.80 -8.01
CA SER A 3 -15.75 4.98 -6.61
C SER A 3 -17.21 4.53 -6.41
N ASP A 4 -17.55 4.13 -5.18
CA ASP A 4 -18.93 3.83 -4.82
C ASP A 4 -19.77 5.11 -4.77
N ASN A 5 -21.07 4.97 -4.56
CA ASN A 5 -21.97 6.12 -4.39
C ASN A 5 -21.95 6.66 -2.95
N GLY A 6 -20.82 6.56 -2.24
CA GLY A 6 -20.64 7.21 -0.95
C GLY A 6 -20.87 8.72 -1.09
N LEU A 7 -21.62 9.31 -0.16
CA LEU A 7 -22.02 10.73 -0.23
C LEU A 7 -20.81 11.68 -0.30
N GLU A 8 -19.69 11.29 0.31
CA GLU A 8 -18.41 12.01 0.26
C GLU A 8 -17.80 12.09 -1.15
N PHE A 9 -18.05 11.09 -2.00
CA PHE A 9 -17.63 11.05 -3.40
C PHE A 9 -18.68 11.67 -4.35
N CYS A 10 -19.88 11.96 -3.84
CA CYS A 10 -20.98 12.54 -4.60
C CYS A 10 -21.02 14.07 -4.57
N LEU A 11 -20.07 14.72 -3.88
CA LEU A 11 -19.98 16.18 -3.82
C LEU A 11 -19.57 16.77 -5.18
N LYS A 12 -20.36 17.73 -5.69
CA LYS A 12 -20.06 18.44 -6.95
C LYS A 12 -18.68 19.11 -6.94
N GLU A 13 -18.22 19.56 -5.78
CA GLU A 13 -16.90 20.15 -5.59
C GLU A 13 -15.77 19.14 -5.88
N PHE A 14 -15.94 17.89 -5.42
CA PHE A 14 -15.00 16.80 -5.66
C PHE A 14 -14.99 16.39 -7.14
N GLU A 15 -16.16 16.31 -7.78
CA GLU A 15 -16.27 16.04 -9.22
C GLU A 15 -15.61 17.13 -10.08
N SER A 16 -15.80 18.41 -9.72
CA SER A 16 -15.14 19.54 -10.37
C SER A 16 -13.62 19.50 -10.19
N PHE A 17 -13.14 19.16 -9.00
CA PHE A 17 -11.72 18.99 -8.72
C PHE A 17 -11.08 17.87 -9.57
N LEU A 18 -11.71 16.70 -9.65
CA LEU A 18 -11.22 15.59 -10.47
C LEU A 18 -11.22 15.94 -11.97
N THR A 19 -12.25 16.63 -12.43
CA THR A 19 -12.36 17.08 -13.83
C THR A 19 -11.25 18.07 -14.18
N LYS A 20 -10.90 19.00 -13.27
CA LYS A 20 -9.77 19.92 -13.43
C LYS A 20 -8.42 19.19 -13.54
N LEU A 21 -8.28 18.05 -12.86
CA LEU A 21 -7.09 17.19 -12.97
C LEU A 21 -7.11 16.27 -14.21
N GLY A 22 -8.14 16.36 -15.06
CA GLY A 22 -8.31 15.50 -16.23
C GLY A 22 -8.71 14.06 -15.89
N ILE A 23 -9.15 13.80 -14.65
CA ILE A 23 -9.51 12.47 -14.17
C ILE A 23 -11.00 12.24 -14.43
N LYS A 24 -11.31 11.32 -15.36
CA LYS A 24 -12.69 10.86 -15.57
C LYS A 24 -13.18 10.06 -14.37
N MET A 25 -14.27 10.48 -13.75
CA MET A 25 -14.92 9.75 -12.66
C MET A 25 -15.98 8.81 -13.25
N GLU A 26 -15.88 7.53 -12.92
CA GLU A 26 -16.86 6.50 -13.30
C GLU A 26 -17.56 6.05 -12.02
N ARG A 27 -18.84 6.44 -11.87
CA ARG A 27 -19.65 6.03 -10.72
C ARG A 27 -20.12 4.61 -10.93
N THR A 28 -19.96 3.79 -9.90
CA THR A 28 -20.41 2.41 -9.95
C THR A 28 -21.94 2.39 -9.85
N SER A 29 -22.62 1.62 -10.71
CA SER A 29 -24.08 1.50 -10.61
C SER A 29 -24.45 0.89 -9.25
N LEU A 30 -25.56 1.36 -8.65
CA LEU A 30 -26.16 0.71 -7.48
C LEU A 30 -26.21 -0.80 -7.77
N TYR A 31 -25.75 -1.62 -6.81
CA TYR A 31 -25.69 -3.09 -6.88
C TYR A 31 -24.52 -3.75 -7.63
N THR A 32 -23.37 -3.08 -7.85
CA THR A 32 -22.13 -3.75 -8.32
C THR A 32 -20.97 -3.71 -7.30
N PRO A 33 -21.12 -4.32 -6.10
CA PRO A 33 -20.08 -4.35 -5.06
C PRO A 33 -18.79 -5.03 -5.51
N GLU A 34 -18.83 -5.88 -6.54
CA GLU A 34 -17.67 -6.55 -7.12
C GLU A 34 -16.58 -5.57 -7.60
N GLN A 35 -16.98 -4.38 -8.06
CA GLN A 35 -16.02 -3.37 -8.56
C GLN A 35 -15.25 -2.67 -7.43
N ASN A 36 -15.85 -2.53 -6.24
CA ASN A 36 -15.14 -2.05 -5.05
C ASN A 36 -14.42 -3.17 -4.30
N GLY A 37 -14.76 -4.43 -4.58
CA GLY A 37 -14.20 -5.60 -3.90
C GLY A 37 -12.67 -5.68 -3.97
N ILE A 38 -12.03 -5.13 -5.00
CA ILE A 38 -10.56 -5.05 -5.09
C ILE A 38 -10.01 -4.07 -4.04
N ALA A 39 -10.59 -2.88 -3.93
CA ALA A 39 -10.17 -1.87 -2.96
C ALA A 39 -10.47 -2.33 -1.53
N GLU A 40 -11.65 -2.89 -1.29
CA GLU A 40 -12.03 -3.45 0.01
C GLU A 40 -11.11 -4.59 0.45
N LYS A 41 -10.79 -5.52 -0.47
CA LYS A 41 -9.85 -6.62 -0.20
C LYS A 41 -8.46 -6.10 0.12
N PHE A 42 -7.99 -5.08 -0.60
CA PHE A 42 -6.71 -4.45 -0.31
C PHE A 42 -6.72 -3.78 1.07
N ASN A 43 -7.75 -2.99 1.38
CA ASN A 43 -7.86 -2.30 2.67
C ASN A 43 -7.90 -3.28 3.84
N ARG A 44 -8.65 -4.39 3.73
CA ARG A 44 -8.64 -5.46 4.73
C ARG A 44 -7.24 -6.07 4.90
N THR A 45 -6.61 -6.45 3.80
CA THR A 45 -5.24 -7.01 3.82
C THR A 45 -4.23 -6.05 4.44
N ALA A 46 -4.34 -4.76 4.14
CA ALA A 46 -3.47 -3.72 4.68
C ALA A 46 -3.64 -3.57 6.19
N MET A 47 -4.89 -3.53 6.68
CA MET A 47 -5.16 -3.43 8.12
C MET A 47 -4.77 -4.69 8.89
N ASP A 48 -4.90 -5.88 8.30
CA ASP A 48 -4.41 -7.12 8.89
C ASP A 48 -2.88 -7.12 9.00
N GLY A 49 -2.19 -6.63 7.96
CA GLY A 49 -0.75 -6.42 7.99
C GLY A 49 -0.31 -5.42 9.06
N VAL A 50 -1.00 -4.29 9.19
CA VAL A 50 -0.76 -3.29 10.24
C VAL A 50 -0.85 -3.91 11.63
N ARG A 51 -1.91 -4.68 11.91
CA ARG A 51 -2.10 -5.36 13.19
C ARG A 51 -0.98 -6.34 13.47
N ALA A 52 -0.59 -7.16 12.48
CA ALA A 52 0.51 -8.10 12.61
C ALA A 52 1.84 -7.41 12.91
N MET A 53 2.16 -6.32 12.20
CA MET A 53 3.40 -5.56 12.41
C MET A 53 3.46 -4.87 13.77
N LEU A 54 2.34 -4.30 14.23
CA LEU A 54 2.27 -3.69 15.56
C LEU A 54 2.42 -4.74 16.67
N HIS A 55 1.77 -5.90 16.50
CA HIS A 55 1.88 -7.01 17.45
C HIS A 55 3.32 -7.56 17.51
N ASP A 56 3.96 -7.77 16.37
CA ASP A 56 5.33 -8.28 16.27
C ASP A 56 6.36 -7.31 16.86
N SER A 57 6.20 -6.00 16.58
CA SER A 57 7.12 -4.97 17.08
C SER A 57 6.90 -4.56 18.54
N GLY A 58 5.76 -4.91 19.15
CA GLY A 58 5.36 -4.45 20.48
C GLY A 58 5.07 -2.95 20.57
N LEU A 59 4.93 -2.26 19.42
CA LEU A 59 4.64 -0.83 19.38
C LEU A 59 3.17 -0.53 19.69
N GLN A 60 2.93 0.65 20.26
CA GLN A 60 1.58 1.12 20.58
C GLN A 60 0.74 1.33 19.31
N PRO A 61 -0.59 1.13 19.35
CA PRO A 61 -1.48 1.32 18.20
C PRO A 61 -1.44 2.71 17.56
N LYS A 62 -0.94 3.73 18.26
CA LYS A 62 -0.73 5.07 17.70
C LYS A 62 0.18 5.10 16.48
N PHE A 63 1.06 4.10 16.33
CA PHE A 63 1.98 3.96 15.20
C PHE A 63 1.36 3.23 13.99
N TRP A 64 0.02 3.12 13.93
CA TRP A 64 -0.67 2.40 12.85
C TRP A 64 -0.41 3.01 11.48
N ALA A 65 -0.23 4.33 11.38
CA ALA A 65 0.02 5.02 10.13
C ALA A 65 1.41 4.65 9.58
N GLU A 66 2.44 4.61 10.42
CA GLU A 66 3.80 4.20 10.07
C GLU A 66 3.86 2.72 9.71
N ALA A 67 3.13 1.88 10.44
CA ALA A 67 2.97 0.46 10.12
C ALA A 67 2.30 0.29 8.75
N LEU A 68 1.27 1.07 8.45
CA LEU A 68 0.55 1.03 7.17
C LEU A 68 1.46 1.44 6.02
N LEU A 69 2.19 2.55 6.17
CA LEU A 69 3.16 3.01 5.18
C LEU A 69 4.24 1.94 4.92
N THR A 70 4.76 1.33 5.99
CA THR A 70 5.77 0.27 5.86
C THR A 70 5.20 -0.96 5.17
N PHE A 71 3.98 -1.38 5.53
CA PHE A 71 3.30 -2.50 4.90
C PHE A 71 3.09 -2.27 3.40
N VAL A 72 2.52 -1.12 3.01
CA VAL A 72 2.26 -0.79 1.60
C VAL A 72 3.57 -0.68 0.82
N HIS A 73 4.59 -0.07 1.41
CA HIS A 73 5.91 0.07 0.79
C HIS A 73 6.58 -1.29 0.52
N ALA A 74 6.47 -2.23 1.46
CA ALA A 74 6.92 -3.60 1.30
C ALA A 74 6.07 -4.35 0.27
N LYS A 75 4.73 -4.24 0.37
CA LYS A 75 3.79 -4.94 -0.50
C LYS A 75 3.98 -4.58 -1.98
N ASN A 76 4.26 -3.31 -2.28
CA ASN A 76 4.53 -2.84 -3.65
C ASN A 76 5.88 -3.32 -4.21
N ARG A 77 6.77 -3.83 -3.37
CA ARG A 77 8.11 -4.37 -3.71
C ARG A 77 8.20 -5.89 -3.60
N CYS A 78 7.09 -6.55 -3.28
CA CYS A 78 6.98 -7.99 -3.32
C CYS A 78 6.19 -8.40 -4.57
N GLU A 79 6.70 -9.40 -5.27
CA GLU A 79 5.91 -10.06 -6.31
C GLU A 79 4.70 -10.76 -5.69
N HIS A 80 3.64 -10.90 -6.47
CA HIS A 80 2.51 -11.75 -6.13
C HIS A 80 1.97 -12.40 -7.39
N LYS A 81 1.10 -13.41 -7.25
CA LYS A 81 0.63 -14.26 -8.36
C LYS A 81 0.17 -13.51 -9.62
N LEU A 82 -0.37 -12.30 -9.49
CA LEU A 82 -0.85 -11.49 -10.62
C LEU A 82 0.23 -10.60 -11.27
N THR A 83 1.34 -10.35 -10.58
CA THR A 83 2.42 -9.45 -11.06
C THR A 83 3.72 -10.18 -11.34
N SER A 84 3.89 -11.41 -10.82
CA SER A 84 5.07 -12.24 -11.05
C SER A 84 5.32 -12.42 -12.55
N PRO A 85 6.57 -12.23 -13.02
CA PRO A 85 7.81 -12.17 -12.25
C PRO A 85 8.19 -10.76 -11.72
N LEU A 86 7.38 -9.74 -11.98
CA LEU A 86 7.69 -8.35 -11.62
C LEU A 86 6.97 -7.92 -10.34
N THR A 87 7.53 -6.92 -9.67
CA THR A 87 6.88 -6.26 -8.53
C THR A 87 5.91 -5.17 -9.01
N PRO A 88 4.84 -4.84 -8.25
CA PRO A 88 3.94 -3.76 -8.62
C PRO A 88 4.65 -2.42 -8.92
N ILE A 89 5.68 -2.09 -8.15
CA ILE A 89 6.47 -0.87 -8.38
C ILE A 89 7.33 -0.96 -9.64
N GLU A 90 7.84 -2.13 -10.01
CA GLU A 90 8.54 -2.33 -11.30
C GLU A 90 7.61 -2.10 -12.46
N ILE A 91 6.39 -2.65 -12.39
CA ILE A 91 5.38 -2.48 -13.44
C ILE A 91 5.01 -1.00 -13.59
N TRP A 92 4.84 -0.30 -12.47
CA TRP A 92 4.42 1.10 -12.46
C TRP A 92 5.55 2.08 -12.85
N SER A 93 6.76 1.87 -12.34
CA SER A 93 7.88 2.80 -12.54
C SER A 93 8.81 2.43 -13.70
N GLY A 94 8.76 1.19 -14.17
CA GLY A 94 9.73 0.63 -15.11
C GLY A 94 11.10 0.28 -14.49
N PHE A 95 11.32 0.55 -13.19
CA PHE A 95 12.59 0.34 -12.52
C PHE A 95 12.52 -0.74 -11.43
N LYS A 96 13.55 -1.59 -11.39
CA LYS A 96 13.75 -2.59 -10.34
C LYS A 96 14.08 -1.95 -8.99
N PRO A 97 13.22 -2.04 -7.96
CA PRO A 97 13.49 -1.47 -6.67
C PRO A 97 14.59 -2.27 -5.96
N SER A 98 15.45 -1.57 -5.24
CA SER A 98 16.27 -2.21 -4.21
C SER A 98 15.43 -2.47 -2.97
N VAL A 99 15.68 -3.59 -2.29
CA VAL A 99 15.12 -3.91 -0.95
C VAL A 99 16.21 -3.96 0.13
N ARG A 100 17.46 -3.61 -0.19
CA ARG A 100 18.61 -3.68 0.74
C ARG A 100 18.48 -2.75 1.95
N HIS A 101 17.69 -1.68 1.80
CA HIS A 101 17.40 -0.72 2.86
C HIS A 101 16.26 -1.15 3.77
N PHE A 102 15.58 -2.27 3.48
CA PHE A 102 14.52 -2.76 4.35
C PHE A 102 15.07 -3.12 5.72
N ARG A 103 14.24 -2.86 6.71
CA ARG A 103 14.52 -3.10 8.11
C ARG A 103 13.28 -3.61 8.81
N ILE A 104 13.49 -4.33 9.91
CA ILE A 104 12.40 -4.79 10.77
C ILE A 104 11.72 -3.56 11.36
N PHE A 105 10.41 -3.49 11.22
CA PHE A 105 9.58 -2.42 11.76
C PHE A 105 9.68 -2.40 13.29
N GLY A 106 9.84 -1.21 13.87
CA GLY A 106 9.95 -1.04 15.33
C GLY A 106 11.29 -1.45 15.96
N SER A 107 12.31 -1.79 15.16
CA SER A 107 13.65 -2.03 15.71
C SER A 107 14.28 -0.74 16.23
N LEU A 108 14.83 -0.80 17.45
CA LEU A 108 15.45 0.35 18.14
C LEU A 108 16.80 0.76 17.53
N ALA A 109 17.57 -0.21 17.03
CA ALA A 109 18.90 0.03 16.52
C ALA A 109 19.29 -1.03 15.48
N TYR A 110 20.18 -0.63 14.56
CA TYR A 110 20.75 -1.53 13.56
C TYR A 110 22.28 -1.50 13.64
N VAL A 111 22.88 -2.68 13.61
CA VAL A 111 24.33 -2.82 13.55
C VAL A 111 24.78 -2.76 12.10
N HIS A 112 25.63 -1.79 11.77
CA HIS A 112 26.30 -1.77 10.48
C HIS A 112 27.39 -2.85 10.45
N ILE A 113 27.16 -3.94 9.72
CA ILE A 113 28.20 -4.95 9.49
C ILE A 113 29.12 -4.43 8.36
N PRO A 114 30.42 -4.18 8.63
CA PRO A 114 31.38 -3.75 7.63
C PRO A 114 31.47 -4.76 6.49
N LYS A 115 31.72 -4.30 5.25
CA LYS A 115 31.73 -5.17 4.05
C LYS A 115 32.65 -6.39 4.20
N ILE A 116 33.79 -6.21 4.89
CA ILE A 116 34.81 -7.26 5.12
C ILE A 116 34.27 -8.41 5.98
N LYS A 117 33.30 -8.15 6.85
CA LYS A 117 32.71 -9.13 7.79
C LYS A 117 31.36 -9.69 7.31
N ARG A 118 30.90 -9.35 6.11
CA ARG A 118 29.67 -9.91 5.55
C ARG A 118 30.01 -11.26 4.94
N ASN A 119 29.41 -12.34 5.47
CA ASN A 119 29.48 -13.65 4.82
C ASN A 119 28.88 -13.55 3.41
N LYS A 120 29.55 -14.15 2.43
CA LYS A 120 29.08 -14.23 1.04
C LYS A 120 27.82 -15.09 0.94
#